data_AF-A0A2M7ELJ7-F1
#
_entry.id   AF-A0A2M7ELJ7-F1
#
_cell.length_a   1.000
_cell.length_b   1.000
_cell.length_c   1.000
_cell.angle_alpha   90.00
_cell.angle_beta   90.00
_cell.angle_gamma   90.00
#
_symmetry.space_group_name_H-M   'P 1'
#
loop_
_entity.id
_entity.type
_entity.pdbx_description
1 polymer ?
#
loop_
_entity_poly.entity_id
_entity_poly.type
_entity_poly.pdbx_seq_one_letter_code
_entity_poly.pdbx_strand_id
1 'polypeptide(L)' 'MSHTPHELAEEFPDQVDKIHELKTADAHFAKLMDDYHEVNRAVHRAETGVEPLEDMAESDLRKTRMVLKDEIASMLAKA' A
#
# COMPACT_ATOMS: atom_id res chain seq x y z
N MET A 1 -18.56 6.19 -4.62
CA MET A 1 -17.12 6.51 -4.67
C MET A 1 -16.48 5.72 -3.53
N SER A 2 -15.81 4.61 -3.83
CA SER A 2 -15.07 3.85 -2.81
C SER A 2 -13.75 4.58 -2.57
N HIS A 3 -13.72 5.50 -1.61
CA HIS A 3 -12.47 6.13 -1.18
C HIS A 3 -11.76 5.12 -0.28
N THR A 4 -10.77 4.39 -0.82
CA THR A 4 -9.89 3.57 0.01
C THR A 4 -8.86 4.52 0.63
N PRO A 5 -8.83 4.72 1.95
CA PRO A 5 -7.83 5.57 2.60
C PRO A 5 -6.44 4.92 2.52
N HIS A 6 -5.38 5.69 2.77
CA HIS A 6 -3.98 5.20 2.75
C HIS A 6 -3.50 4.84 1.34
N GLU A 7 -3.92 5.59 0.33
CA GLU A 7 -3.31 5.46 -1.00
C GLU A 7 -1.87 6.00 -0.97
N LEU A 8 -0.97 5.42 -1.77
CA LEU A 8 0.46 5.80 -1.75
C LEU A 8 0.69 7.30 -2.04
N ALA A 9 -0.16 7.92 -2.85
CA ALA A 9 -0.09 9.36 -3.10
C ALA A 9 -0.48 10.21 -1.88
N GLU A 10 -1.31 9.69 -0.97
CA GLU A 10 -1.67 10.35 0.29
C GLU A 10 -0.57 10.15 1.36
N GLU A 11 0.06 8.98 1.36
CA GLU A 11 1.13 8.61 2.29
C GLU A 11 2.48 9.27 1.94
N PHE A 12 2.70 9.59 0.66
CA PHE A 12 3.93 10.20 0.15
C PHE A 12 3.62 11.37 -0.82
N PRO A 13 2.95 12.43 -0.34
CA PRO A 13 2.45 13.51 -1.20
C PRO A 13 3.56 14.26 -1.94
N ASP A 14 4.75 14.36 -1.33
CA ASP A 14 5.90 15.06 -1.91
C ASP A 14 6.69 14.19 -2.92
N GLN A 15 6.29 12.93 -3.12
CA GLN A 15 7.02 11.97 -3.96
C GLN A 15 6.18 11.40 -5.09
N VAL A 16 5.02 11.99 -5.40
CA VAL A 16 4.09 11.51 -6.43
C VAL A 16 4.77 11.35 -7.80
N ASP A 17 5.58 12.32 -8.22
CA ASP A 17 6.29 12.26 -9.50
C ASP A 17 7.31 11.10 -9.51
N LYS A 18 8.01 10.89 -8.41
CA LYS A 18 8.99 9.82 -8.24
C LYS A 18 8.34 8.44 -8.20
N ILE A 19 7.18 8.33 -7.54
CA ILE A 19 6.35 7.13 -7.56
C ILE A 19 5.94 6.79 -9.00
N HIS A 20 5.50 7.79 -9.77
CA HIS A 20 5.14 7.58 -11.17
C HIS A 20 6.35 7.12 -12.01
N GLU A 21 7.50 7.77 -11.86
CA GLU A 21 8.72 7.39 -12.57
C GLU A 21 9.12 5.94 -12.26
N LEU A 22 9.25 5.59 -10.97
CA LEU A 22 9.61 4.25 -10.55
C LEU A 22 8.58 3.19 -10.98
N LYS A 23 7.28 3.51 -10.94
CA LYS A 23 6.25 2.60 -11.43
C LYS A 23 6.43 2.23 -12.90
N THR A 24 6.92 3.17 -13.72
CA THR A 24 7.16 2.93 -15.15
C THR A 24 8.53 2.32 -15.46
N ALA A 25 9.53 2.59 -14.62
CA ALA A 25 10.92 2.21 -14.87
C ALA A 25 11.39 0.96 -14.12
N ASP A 26 10.73 0.59 -13.01
CA ASP A 26 11.10 -0.51 -12.13
C ASP A 26 9.93 -1.49 -11.93
N ALA A 27 10.07 -2.69 -12.49
CA ALA A 27 9.06 -3.74 -12.41
C ALA A 27 8.84 -4.27 -10.98
N HIS A 28 9.87 -4.23 -10.13
CA HIS A 28 9.74 -4.60 -8.70
C HIS A 28 8.93 -3.54 -7.96
N PHE A 29 9.23 -2.26 -8.20
CA PHE A 29 8.46 -1.16 -7.61
C PHE A 29 6.98 -1.20 -8.04
N ALA A 30 6.72 -1.44 -9.33
CA ALA A 30 5.36 -1.59 -9.84
C ALA A 30 4.60 -2.72 -9.12
N LYS A 31 5.25 -3.88 -8.93
CA LYS A 31 4.66 -4.99 -8.21
C LYS A 31 4.38 -4.66 -6.73
N LEU A 32 5.32 -4.00 -6.05
CA LEU A 32 5.12 -3.58 -4.65
C LEU A 32 3.93 -2.62 -4.51
N MET A 33 3.75 -1.71 -5.46
CA MET A 33 2.57 -0.84 -5.47
C MET A 33 1.28 -1.63 -5.60
N ASP A 34 1.22 -2.57 -6.55
CA ASP A 34 0.02 -3.40 -6.76
C ASP A 34 -0.28 -4.25 -5.52
N ASP A 35 0.73 -4.92 -4.95
CA ASP A 35 0.62 -5.70 -3.71
C ASP A 35 0.13 -4.81 -2.54
N TYR A 36 0.67 -3.59 -2.42
CA TYR A 36 0.25 -2.63 -1.40
C TYR A 36 -1.21 -2.20 -1.59
N HIS A 37 -1.62 -1.87 -2.81
CA HIS A 37 -3.00 -1.49 -3.12
C HIS A 37 -3.99 -2.62 -2.79
N GLU A 38 -3.64 -3.87 -3.11
CA GLU A 38 -4.48 -5.02 -2.79
C GLU A 38 -4.62 -5.24 -1.28
N VAL A 39 -3.51 -5.23 -0.54
CA VAL A 39 -3.52 -5.41 0.91
C VAL A 39 -4.24 -4.26 1.60
N ASN A 40 -4.02 -3.01 1.16
CA ASN A 40 -4.70 -1.85 1.73
C ASN A 40 -6.22 -1.93 1.54
N ARG A 41 -6.69 -2.37 0.38
CA ARG A 41 -8.12 -2.62 0.14
C ARG A 41 -8.66 -3.74 1.02
N ALA A 42 -7.90 -4.82 1.24
CA ALA A 42 -8.31 -5.90 2.12
C ALA A 42 -8.42 -5.43 3.58
N VAL A 43 -7.44 -4.67 4.07
CA VAL A 43 -7.48 -4.03 5.40
C VAL A 43 -8.70 -3.13 5.53
N HIS A 44 -8.94 -2.26 4.55
CA HIS A 44 -10.09 -1.36 4.59
C HIS A 44 -11.44 -2.11 4.61
N ARG A 45 -11.59 -3.19 3.84
CA ARG A 45 -12.82 -4.01 3.87
C ARG A 45 -13.00 -4.73 5.21
N ALA A 46 -11.93 -5.18 5.85
CA ALA A 46 -11.97 -5.75 7.18
C ALA A 46 -12.38 -4.70 8.23
N GLU A 47 -11.71 -3.54 8.24
CA GLU A 47 -11.95 -2.46 9.21
C GLU A 47 -13.35 -1.82 9.08
N THR A 48 -13.92 -1.79 7.87
CA THR A 48 -15.28 -1.26 7.62
C THR A 48 -16.39 -2.30 7.85
N GLY A 49 -16.04 -3.53 8.21
CA GLY A 49 -16.98 -4.63 8.41
C GLY A 49 -17.63 -5.14 7.11
N VAL A 50 -17.09 -4.79 5.94
CA VAL A 50 -17.55 -5.28 4.64
C VAL A 50 -17.15 -6.74 4.44
N GLU A 51 -15.91 -7.09 4.80
CA GLU A 51 -15.40 -8.45 4.87
C GLU A 51 -14.69 -8.64 6.21
N PRO A 52 -15.45 -8.82 7.33
CA PRO A 52 -14.85 -8.99 8.64
C PRO A 52 -13.94 -10.21 8.66
N LEU A 53 -12.77 -10.06 9.26
CA LEU A 53 -11.81 -11.14 9.47
C LEU A 53 -11.67 -11.41 10.96
N GLU A 54 -11.11 -12.56 11.31
CA GLU A 54 -10.69 -12.81 12.69
C GLU A 54 -9.56 -11.83 13.07
N ASP A 55 -9.51 -11.40 14.33
CA ASP A 55 -8.57 -10.40 14.83
C ASP A 55 -7.11 -10.68 14.46
N MET A 56 -6.70 -11.95 14.47
CA MET A 56 -5.36 -12.37 14.05
C MET A 56 -5.11 -12.12 12.56
N ALA A 57 -6.06 -12.49 11.70
CA ALA A 57 -5.95 -12.29 10.25
C ALA A 57 -5.94 -10.79 9.89
N GLU A 58 -6.76 -9.97 10.56
CA GLU A 58 -6.74 -8.51 10.38
C GLU A 58 -5.41 -7.90 10.83
N SER A 59 -4.87 -8.37 11.96
CA SER A 59 -3.56 -7.95 12.47
C SER A 59 -2.44 -8.26 11.48
N ASP A 60 -2.45 -9.45 10.89
CA ASP A 60 -1.45 -9.86 9.91
C ASP A 60 -1.55 -9.08 8.60
N LEU A 61 -2.76 -8.76 8.11
CA LEU A 61 -2.94 -7.87 6.96
C LEU A 61 -2.38 -6.46 7.22
N ARG A 62 -2.62 -5.89 8.40
CA ARG A 62 -2.06 -4.58 8.77
C ARG A 62 -0.53 -4.61 8.84
N LYS A 63 0.06 -5.68 9.36
CA LYS A 63 1.53 -5.85 9.36
C LYS A 63 2.06 -5.94 7.92
N THR A 64 1.43 -6.72 7.07
CA THR A 64 1.82 -6.81 5.65
C THR A 64 1.75 -5.45 4.97
N ARG A 65 0.68 -4.67 5.19
CA ARG A 65 0.57 -3.29 4.67
C ARG A 65 1.74 -2.42 5.13
N MET A 66 2.13 -2.52 6.40
CA MET A 66 3.25 -1.76 6.96
C MET A 66 4.59 -2.17 6.32
N VAL A 67 4.87 -3.46 6.18
CA VAL A 67 6.09 -3.97 5.55
C VAL A 67 6.20 -3.49 4.09
N LEU A 68 5.11 -3.59 3.32
CA LEU A 68 5.08 -3.11 1.94
C LEU A 68 5.32 -1.60 1.86
N LYS A 69 4.71 -0.81 2.76
CA LYS A 69 4.94 0.63 2.84
C LYS A 69 6.41 0.96 3.12
N ASP A 70 7.04 0.24 4.05
CA ASP A 70 8.43 0.45 4.41
C ASP A 70 9.37 0.11 3.25
N GLU A 71 9.08 -0.95 2.48
CA GLU A 71 9.86 -1.31 1.30
C GLU A 71 9.75 -0.25 0.19
N ILE A 72 8.52 0.22 -0.08
CA ILE A 72 8.27 1.33 -1.03
C ILE A 72 9.02 2.58 -0.58
N ALA A 73 8.95 2.95 0.69
CA ALA A 73 9.68 4.10 1.24
C ALA A 73 11.20 3.93 1.09
N SER A 74 11.73 2.72 1.28
CA SER A 74 13.15 2.44 1.09
C SER A 74 13.59 2.62 -0.37
N MET A 75 12.78 2.18 -1.34
CA MET A 75 13.07 2.37 -2.76
C MET A 75 12.99 3.84 -3.15
N LEU A 76 11.95 4.54 -2.68
CA LEU A 76 11.80 5.98 -2.89
C LEU A 76 12.98 6.77 -2.30
N ALA A 77 13.53 6.37 -1.15
CA ALA A 77 14.70 7.04 -0.57
C ALA A 77 16.01 6.80 -1.33
N LYS A 78 16.10 5.74 -2.14
CA LYS A 78 17.32 5.32 -2.87
C LYS A 78 17.38 5.80 -4.31
N ALA A 79 16.22 6.03 -4.93
CA ALA A 79 16.12 6.64 -6.25
C ALA A 79 16.48 8.13 -6.22
#